data_AF-A0A0K2JB65-F1
#
_entry.id   AF-A0A0K2JB65-F1
#
_cell.length_a   1.000
_cell.length_b   1.000
_cell.length_c   1.000
_cell.angle_alpha   90.00
_cell.angle_beta   90.00
_cell.angle_gamma   90.00
#
_symmetry.space_group_name_H-M   'P 1'
#
loop_
_entity.id
_entity.type
_entity.pdbx_description
1 polymer ?
#
loop_
_entity_poly.entity_id
_entity_poly.type
_entity_poly.pdbx_seq_one_letter_code
_entity_poly.pdbx_strand_id
1 'polypeptide(L)'
;MWEYIFSILSLIIAYFLSSCFDILDFFSRFLKFIPKDKKIEINVLIYVGMVDFIIRFIIDIINKNFKTNLSVVAFKKNEEINENSIPIIELNKTGVTEIKLKFELKGNAKNLRVLLDLPNWIQPQANVLKENGSYVYDVKELFGLTKNKTEKKISLKFDFPMIIYGEEGIEREFEVGIRLDRKKLFLNSFFCTFKSNSFKIKT
;
A
#
# COMPACT_ATOMS: atom_id res chain seq x y z
N MET A 1 -7.85 12.87 -15.68
CA MET A 1 -9.14 13.18 -14.98
C MET A 1 -8.89 13.88 -13.65
N TRP A 2 -8.08 13.32 -12.73
CA TRP A 2 -7.73 13.97 -11.45
C TRP A 2 -7.07 15.35 -11.59
N GLU A 3 -6.20 15.53 -12.59
CA GLU A 3 -5.53 16.83 -12.83
C GLU A 3 -6.50 17.97 -13.11
N TYR A 4 -7.55 17.72 -13.90
CA TYR A 4 -8.59 18.72 -14.18
C TYR A 4 -9.41 19.07 -12.94
N ILE A 5 -9.70 18.08 -12.09
CA ILE A 5 -10.41 18.30 -10.82
C ILE A 5 -9.58 19.20 -9.91
N PHE A 6 -8.26 18.97 -9.84
CA PHE A 6 -7.36 19.83 -9.06
C PHE A 6 -7.31 21.26 -9.61
N SER A 7 -7.17 21.45 -10.91
CA SER A 7 -7.15 22.80 -11.50
C SER A 7 -8.45 23.57 -11.25
N ILE A 8 -9.61 22.91 -11.33
CA ILE A 8 -10.91 23.53 -11.03
C ILE A 8 -10.99 23.90 -9.54
N LEU A 9 -10.58 22.99 -8.66
CA LEU A 9 -10.56 23.23 -7.21
C LEU A 9 -9.62 24.39 -6.86
N SER A 10 -8.43 24.44 -7.45
CA SER A 10 -7.47 25.53 -7.28
C SER A 10 -8.07 26.87 -7.70
N LEU A 11 -8.79 26.91 -8.82
CA LEU A 11 -9.46 28.12 -9.30
C LEU A 11 -10.54 28.60 -8.32
N ILE A 12 -11.37 27.69 -7.79
CA ILE A 12 -12.41 28.01 -6.81
C ILE A 12 -11.80 28.55 -5.51
N ILE A 13 -10.78 27.86 -4.99
CA ILE A 13 -10.08 28.29 -3.77
C ILE A 13 -9.40 29.64 -4.00
N ALA A 14 -8.73 29.83 -5.14
CA ALA A 14 -8.04 31.07 -5.48
C ALA A 14 -9.02 32.24 -5.63
N TYR A 15 -10.18 32.02 -6.25
CA TYR A 15 -11.23 33.03 -6.34
C TYR A 15 -11.77 33.42 -4.96
N PHE A 16 -12.03 32.43 -4.08
CA PHE A 16 -12.47 32.67 -2.72
C PHE A 16 -11.42 33.43 -1.90
N LEU A 17 -10.14 33.02 -1.98
CA LEU A 17 -9.02 33.69 -1.33
C LEU A 17 -8.85 35.12 -1.84
N SER A 18 -8.94 35.34 -3.16
CA SER A 18 -8.88 36.68 -3.75
C SER A 18 -10.03 37.58 -3.32
N SER A 19 -11.18 37.01 -2.97
CA SER A 19 -12.35 37.76 -2.48
C SER A 19 -12.23 38.10 -0.99
N CYS A 20 -11.56 37.25 -0.20
CA CYS A 20 -11.38 37.45 1.23
C CYS A 20 -10.12 38.26 1.57
N PHE A 21 -9.07 38.15 0.75
CA PHE A 21 -7.75 38.73 1.00
C PHE A 21 -7.22 39.40 -0.27
N ASP A 22 -7.05 40.72 -0.25
CA ASP A 22 -6.42 41.45 -1.35
C ASP A 22 -4.91 41.57 -1.12
N ILE A 23 -4.17 40.53 -1.54
CA ILE A 23 -2.69 40.53 -1.49
C ILE A 23 -2.12 41.67 -2.33
N LEU A 24 -2.75 42.03 -3.45
CA LEU A 24 -2.29 43.16 -4.26
C LEU A 24 -2.50 44.52 -3.60
N ASP A 25 -3.43 44.66 -2.65
CA ASP A 25 -3.49 45.87 -1.81
C ASP A 25 -2.33 45.93 -0.83
N PHE A 26 -1.95 44.80 -0.22
CA PHE A 26 -0.77 44.73 0.64
C PHE A 26 0.53 45.01 -0.15
N PHE A 27 0.66 44.46 -1.36
CA PHE A 27 1.79 44.68 -2.25
C PHE A 27 1.64 45.90 -3.18
N SER A 28 0.56 46.67 -3.07
CA SER A 28 0.27 47.84 -3.93
C SER A 28 1.36 48.90 -3.89
N ARG A 29 2.09 48.96 -2.76
CA ARG A 29 3.27 49.83 -2.58
C ARG A 29 4.42 49.46 -3.52
N PHE A 30 4.54 48.18 -3.87
CA PHE A 30 5.59 47.63 -4.72
C PHE A 30 5.11 47.38 -6.17
N LEU A 31 3.80 47.18 -6.39
CA LEU A 31 3.20 46.82 -7.68
C LEU A 31 2.39 47.95 -8.32
N LYS A 32 2.91 49.19 -8.29
CA LYS A 32 2.25 50.39 -8.88
C LYS A 32 2.03 50.32 -10.41
N PHE A 33 2.63 49.34 -11.08
CA PHE A 33 2.56 49.18 -12.54
C PHE A 33 1.28 48.47 -13.02
N ILE A 34 0.49 47.89 -12.11
CA ILE A 34 -0.70 47.13 -12.47
C ILE A 34 -1.91 48.08 -12.67
N PRO A 35 -2.55 48.10 -13.86
CA PRO A 35 -3.78 48.84 -14.09
C PRO A 35 -4.91 48.42 -13.15
N LYS A 36 -5.68 49.37 -12.64
CA LYS A 36 -6.74 49.10 -11.63
C LYS A 36 -7.81 48.13 -12.14
N ASP A 37 -8.13 48.22 -13.43
CA ASP A 37 -9.07 47.36 -14.16
C ASP A 37 -8.58 45.91 -14.29
N LYS A 38 -7.27 45.67 -14.21
CA LYS A 38 -6.65 44.33 -14.29
C LYS A 38 -6.24 43.74 -12.95
N LYS A 39 -6.41 44.49 -11.86
CA LYS A 39 -5.99 44.08 -10.53
C LYS A 39 -6.63 42.74 -10.10
N ILE A 40 -7.93 42.57 -10.32
CA ILE A 40 -8.65 41.35 -9.89
C ILE A 40 -8.15 40.12 -10.66
N GLU A 41 -8.03 40.21 -11.99
CA GLU A 41 -7.54 39.12 -12.83
C GLU A 41 -6.14 38.67 -12.41
N ILE A 42 -5.25 39.63 -12.16
CA ILE A 42 -3.87 39.35 -11.74
C ILE A 42 -3.84 38.77 -10.31
N ASN A 43 -4.69 39.25 -9.41
CA ASN A 43 -4.76 38.73 -8.05
C ASN A 43 -5.19 37.25 -8.04
N VAL A 44 -6.26 36.93 -8.78
CA VAL A 44 -6.74 35.56 -8.94
C VAL A 44 -5.64 34.67 -9.54
N LEU A 45 -4.92 35.15 -10.57
CA LEU A 45 -3.84 34.38 -11.19
C LEU A 45 -2.71 34.04 -10.20
N ILE A 46 -2.30 35.01 -9.37
CA ILE A 46 -1.29 34.79 -8.33
C ILE A 46 -1.76 33.74 -7.33
N TYR A 47 -3.01 33.85 -6.86
CA TYR A 47 -3.58 32.87 -5.94
C TYR A 47 -3.68 31.48 -6.55
N VAL A 48 -4.07 31.35 -7.83
CA VAL A 48 -4.08 30.05 -8.52
C VAL A 48 -2.69 29.44 -8.49
N GLY A 49 -1.65 30.22 -8.84
CA GLY A 49 -0.26 29.74 -8.80
C GLY A 49 0.19 29.31 -7.41
N MET A 50 -0.15 30.07 -6.37
CA MET A 50 0.15 29.72 -4.98
C MET A 50 -0.57 28.46 -4.52
N VAL A 51 -1.87 28.36 -4.80
CA VAL A 51 -2.70 27.21 -4.42
C VAL A 51 -2.24 25.95 -5.15
N ASP A 52 -1.95 26.03 -6.45
CA ASP A 52 -1.39 24.91 -7.22
C ASP A 52 -0.06 24.44 -6.65
N PHE A 53 0.83 25.37 -6.29
CA PHE A 53 2.09 25.02 -5.64
C PHE A 53 1.88 24.29 -4.31
N ILE A 54 0.99 24.80 -3.46
CA ILE A 54 0.66 24.20 -2.16
C ILE A 54 0.05 22.80 -2.36
N ILE A 55 -0.89 22.63 -3.29
CA ILE A 55 -1.52 21.34 -3.56
C ILE A 55 -0.48 20.33 -4.06
N ARG A 56 0.37 20.71 -5.01
CA ARG A 56 1.45 19.84 -5.51
C ARG A 56 2.41 19.45 -4.39
N PHE A 57 2.80 20.40 -3.54
CA PHE A 57 3.67 20.15 -2.40
C PHE A 57 3.02 19.17 -1.40
N ILE A 58 1.73 19.32 -1.10
CA ILE A 58 0.98 18.40 -0.24
C ILE A 58 0.93 17.00 -0.88
N ILE A 59 0.63 16.90 -2.18
CA ILE A 59 0.60 15.63 -2.91
C ILE A 59 1.97 14.94 -2.86
N ASP A 60 3.05 15.68 -3.04
CA ASP A 60 4.42 15.14 -2.95
C ASP A 60 4.74 14.62 -1.55
N ILE A 61 4.33 15.35 -0.51
CA ILE A 61 4.47 14.90 0.88
C ILE A 61 3.67 13.62 1.12
N ILE A 62 2.44 13.56 0.62
CA ILE A 62 1.56 12.39 0.75
C ILE A 62 2.20 11.19 0.05
N ASN A 63 2.61 11.36 -1.21
CA ASN A 63 3.23 10.31 -2.00
C ASN A 63 4.52 9.79 -1.37
N LYS A 64 5.37 10.66 -0.83
CA LYS A 64 6.64 10.25 -0.20
C LYS A 64 6.47 9.55 1.14
N ASN A 65 5.47 9.95 1.95
CA ASN A 65 5.37 9.48 3.33
C ASN A 65 4.31 8.38 3.55
N PHE A 66 3.29 8.32 2.69
CA PHE A 66 2.12 7.47 2.89
C PHE A 66 1.89 6.44 1.78
N LYS A 67 2.46 6.64 0.59
CA LYS A 67 2.32 5.65 -0.49
C LYS A 67 3.15 4.41 -0.17
N THR A 68 2.47 3.29 0.01
CA THR A 68 3.12 2.00 0.24
C THR A 68 2.61 0.99 -0.76
N ASN A 69 3.53 0.27 -1.40
CA ASN A 69 3.20 -0.86 -2.24
C ASN A 69 3.73 -2.12 -1.56
N LEU A 70 2.84 -3.07 -1.29
CA LEU A 70 3.18 -4.38 -0.74
C LEU A 70 2.71 -5.44 -1.73
N SER A 71 3.64 -6.28 -2.21
CA SER A 71 3.34 -7.47 -2.99
C SER A 71 3.74 -8.71 -2.21
N VAL A 72 2.85 -9.71 -2.16
CA VAL A 72 3.14 -11.01 -1.54
C VAL A 72 2.86 -12.09 -2.57
N VAL A 73 3.90 -12.79 -3.00
CA VAL A 73 3.81 -13.83 -4.02
C VAL A 73 4.20 -15.17 -3.44
N ALA A 74 3.24 -16.10 -3.46
CA ALA A 74 3.43 -17.51 -3.20
C ALA A 74 3.98 -18.21 -4.46
N PHE A 75 5.00 -19.04 -4.31
CA PHE A 75 5.60 -19.81 -5.41
C PHE A 75 6.23 -21.10 -4.89
N LYS A 76 6.37 -22.12 -5.76
CA LYS A 76 7.08 -23.35 -5.39
C LYS A 76 8.59 -23.16 -5.47
N LYS A 77 9.31 -24.05 -4.79
CA LYS A 77 10.74 -24.22 -5.01
C LYS A 77 11.01 -24.50 -6.49
N ASN A 78 11.93 -23.76 -7.10
CA ASN A 78 12.33 -23.83 -8.51
C ASN A 78 11.30 -23.34 -9.54
N GLU A 79 10.16 -22.79 -9.12
CA GLU A 79 9.27 -22.06 -10.03
C GLU A 79 9.66 -20.58 -10.12
N GLU A 80 9.40 -19.98 -11.28
CA GLU A 80 9.51 -18.54 -11.44
C GLU A 80 8.45 -17.81 -10.62
N ILE A 81 8.84 -16.69 -10.01
CA ILE A 81 7.94 -15.87 -9.20
C ILE A 81 7.00 -15.12 -10.14
N ASN A 82 5.72 -15.47 -10.12
CA ASN A 82 4.70 -14.85 -10.94
C ASN A 82 3.47 -14.45 -10.10
N GLU A 83 3.08 -13.17 -10.16
CA GLU A 83 1.90 -12.65 -9.43
C GLU A 83 0.57 -13.21 -9.96
N ASN A 84 0.56 -13.76 -11.19
CA ASN A 84 -0.63 -14.29 -11.84
C ASN A 84 -0.73 -15.82 -11.78
N SER A 85 0.28 -16.50 -11.22
CA SER A 85 0.23 -17.96 -11.06
C SER A 85 -0.45 -18.33 -9.74
N ILE A 86 -1.13 -19.47 -9.75
CA ILE A 86 -1.70 -20.10 -8.57
C ILE A 86 -0.94 -21.42 -8.37
N PRO A 87 0.16 -21.43 -7.60
CA PRO A 87 0.94 -22.65 -7.41
C PRO A 87 0.10 -23.70 -6.68
N ILE A 88 0.20 -24.96 -7.13
CA ILE A 88 -0.53 -26.11 -6.57
C ILE A 88 0.43 -26.96 -5.76
N ILE A 89 0.27 -26.98 -4.45
CA ILE A 89 1.20 -27.63 -3.54
C ILE A 89 0.65 -29.00 -3.17
N GLU A 90 1.41 -30.01 -3.56
CA GLU A 90 1.17 -31.39 -3.19
C GLU A 90 1.96 -31.70 -1.92
N LEU A 91 1.40 -32.58 -1.10
CA LEU A 91 2.08 -33.03 0.11
C LEU A 91 3.01 -34.18 -0.19
N ASN A 92 4.11 -34.21 0.56
CA ASN A 92 4.97 -35.38 0.54
C ASN A 92 4.31 -36.53 1.32
N LYS A 93 4.87 -37.73 1.18
CA LYS A 93 4.40 -38.93 1.89
C LYS A 93 4.44 -38.82 3.42
N THR A 94 5.12 -37.81 3.96
CA THR A 94 5.25 -37.57 5.40
C THR A 94 4.26 -36.51 5.91
N GLY A 95 3.32 -36.04 5.07
CA GLY A 95 2.32 -35.03 5.45
C GLY A 95 2.91 -33.62 5.65
N VAL A 96 4.10 -33.37 5.09
CA VAL A 96 4.80 -32.08 5.17
C VAL A 96 4.87 -31.48 3.77
N THR A 97 4.74 -30.16 3.70
CA THR A 97 4.97 -29.45 2.46
C THR A 97 5.54 -28.05 2.73
N GLU A 98 6.08 -27.41 1.70
CA GLU A 98 6.74 -26.11 1.81
C GLU A 98 6.29 -25.23 0.65
N ILE A 99 5.88 -24.01 0.99
CA ILE A 99 5.71 -22.92 0.01
C ILE A 99 6.73 -21.83 0.27
N LYS A 100 7.19 -21.16 -0.79
CA LYS A 100 8.00 -19.96 -0.64
C LYS A 100 7.11 -18.74 -0.80
N LEU A 101 7.21 -17.81 0.15
CA LEU A 101 6.54 -16.53 0.11
C LEU A 101 7.58 -15.43 -0.16
N LYS A 102 7.37 -14.65 -1.21
CA LYS A 102 8.15 -13.46 -1.49
C LYS A 102 7.37 -12.23 -1.09
N PHE A 103 7.89 -11.48 -0.14
CA PHE A 103 7.38 -10.17 0.24
C PHE A 103 8.20 -9.10 -0.47
N GLU A 104 7.55 -8.21 -1.21
CA GLU A 104 8.15 -7.01 -1.77
C GLU A 104 7.46 -5.78 -1.20
N LEU A 105 8.24 -4.92 -0.54
CA LEU A 105 7.78 -3.67 0.02
C LEU A 105 8.47 -2.50 -0.69
N LYS A 106 7.69 -1.49 -1.09
CA LYS A 106 8.18 -0.18 -1.50
C LYS A 106 7.42 0.89 -0.73
N GLY A 107 8.13 1.69 0.06
CA GLY A 107 7.53 2.72 0.91
C GLY A 107 7.51 2.32 2.38
N ASN A 108 6.48 2.76 3.11
CA ASN A 108 6.44 2.70 4.57
C ASN A 108 5.57 1.55 5.09
N ALA A 109 6.17 0.57 5.79
CA ALA A 109 5.46 -0.59 6.35
C ALA A 109 4.63 -0.30 7.62
N LYS A 110 4.44 0.97 8.02
CA LYS A 110 3.74 1.30 9.28
C LYS A 110 2.36 0.62 9.37
N ASN A 111 2.24 -0.25 10.36
CA ASN A 111 1.01 -0.95 10.76
C ASN A 111 0.42 -1.88 9.69
N LEU A 112 1.21 -2.31 8.69
CA LEU A 112 0.75 -3.28 7.69
C LEU A 112 0.84 -4.70 8.26
N ARG A 113 -0.30 -5.40 8.25
CA ARG A 113 -0.37 -6.82 8.63
C ARG A 113 -0.92 -7.64 7.47
N VAL A 114 -0.26 -8.74 7.15
CA VAL A 114 -0.70 -9.70 6.14
C VAL A 114 -1.33 -10.89 6.86
N LEU A 115 -2.49 -11.30 6.38
CA LEU A 115 -3.27 -12.43 6.89
C LEU A 115 -3.18 -13.58 5.89
N LEU A 116 -2.94 -14.77 6.42
CA LEU A 116 -2.95 -16.02 5.67
C LEU A 116 -4.04 -16.93 6.23
N ASP A 117 -5.01 -17.27 5.41
CA ASP A 117 -6.15 -18.10 5.81
C ASP A 117 -5.89 -19.56 5.43
N LEU A 118 -5.35 -20.32 6.37
CA LEU A 118 -5.14 -21.75 6.18
C LEU A 118 -6.36 -22.55 6.69
N PRO A 119 -6.65 -23.70 6.07
CA PRO A 119 -7.69 -24.59 6.57
C PRO A 119 -7.28 -25.22 7.91
N ASN A 120 -8.27 -25.65 8.71
CA ASN A 120 -8.05 -26.16 10.06
C ASN A 120 -7.17 -27.43 10.14
N TRP A 121 -7.03 -28.14 9.02
CA TRP A 121 -6.21 -29.35 8.90
C TRP A 121 -4.76 -29.06 8.45
N ILE A 122 -4.37 -27.79 8.35
CA ILE A 122 -2.98 -27.37 8.06
C ILE A 122 -2.50 -26.41 9.14
N GLN A 123 -1.29 -26.66 9.63
CA GLN A 123 -0.60 -25.74 10.53
C GLN A 123 0.80 -25.43 10.00
N PRO A 124 1.21 -24.16 10.01
CA PRO A 124 2.59 -23.82 9.72
C PRO A 124 3.51 -24.20 10.88
N GLN A 125 4.74 -24.59 10.57
CA GLN A 125 5.78 -24.86 11.59
C GLN A 125 6.46 -23.58 12.10
N ALA A 126 6.04 -22.41 11.62
CA ALA A 126 6.58 -21.13 12.04
C ALA A 126 5.86 -20.61 13.29
N ASN A 127 6.60 -19.92 14.17
CA ASN A 127 6.04 -19.25 15.35
C ASN A 127 5.29 -17.98 14.92
N VAL A 128 4.14 -18.15 14.28
CA VAL A 128 3.33 -17.08 13.70
C VAL A 128 2.08 -16.90 14.54
N LEU A 129 1.76 -15.65 14.86
CA LEU A 129 0.59 -15.30 15.64
C LEU A 129 -0.69 -15.71 14.89
N LYS A 130 -1.61 -16.40 15.56
CA LYS A 130 -2.94 -16.73 15.03
C LYS A 130 -3.99 -15.81 15.64
N GLU A 131 -4.63 -14.96 14.83
CA GLU A 131 -5.73 -14.09 15.25
C GLU A 131 -6.98 -14.43 14.41
N ASN A 132 -8.11 -14.71 15.05
CA ASN A 132 -9.40 -14.97 14.37
C ASN A 132 -9.36 -16.07 13.28
N GLY A 133 -8.52 -17.09 13.46
CA GLY A 133 -8.39 -18.20 12.50
C GLY A 133 -7.35 -17.96 11.40
N SER A 134 -6.88 -16.73 11.22
CA SER A 134 -5.84 -16.38 10.24
C SER A 134 -4.46 -16.32 10.90
N TYR A 135 -3.42 -16.69 10.16
CA TYR A 135 -2.04 -16.46 10.57
C TYR A 135 -1.62 -15.04 10.18
N VAL A 136 -1.08 -14.28 11.14
CA VAL A 136 -0.82 -12.84 11.01
C VAL A 136 0.68 -12.59 10.93
N TYR A 137 1.07 -11.85 9.90
CA TYR A 137 2.44 -11.39 9.70
C TYR A 137 2.51 -9.87 9.80
N ASP A 138 3.26 -9.36 10.77
CA ASP A 138 3.60 -7.94 10.80
C ASP A 138 4.72 -7.66 9.80
N VAL A 139 4.41 -6.86 8.79
CA VAL A 139 5.34 -6.52 7.71
C VAL A 139 6.55 -5.77 8.25
N LYS A 140 6.39 -4.94 9.29
CA LYS A 140 7.50 -4.19 9.87
C LYS A 140 8.50 -5.14 10.54
N GLU A 141 8.00 -6.17 11.21
CA GLU A 141 8.83 -7.21 11.85
C GLU A 141 9.55 -8.05 10.80
N LEU A 142 8.85 -8.49 9.74
CA LEU A 142 9.45 -9.26 8.66
C LEU A 142 10.65 -8.57 8.02
N PHE A 143 10.54 -7.26 7.77
CA PHE A 143 11.61 -6.49 7.14
C PHE A 143 12.64 -5.92 8.11
N GLY A 144 12.51 -6.18 9.42
CA GLY A 144 13.43 -5.64 10.44
C GLY A 144 13.54 -4.12 10.42
N LEU A 145 12.47 -3.41 10.01
CA LEU A 145 12.53 -1.99 9.70
C LEU A 145 12.59 -1.14 10.98
N THR A 146 13.81 -0.85 11.42
CA THR A 146 14.11 0.17 12.43
C THR A 146 14.12 1.56 11.79
N LYS A 147 12.96 2.25 11.84
CA LYS A 147 12.69 3.70 11.62
C LYS A 147 13.29 4.43 10.39
N ASN A 148 14.17 3.82 9.59
CA ASN A 148 14.91 4.54 8.56
C ASN A 148 14.13 4.66 7.24
N LYS A 149 13.89 5.93 6.90
CA LYS A 149 12.98 6.51 5.90
C LYS A 149 13.45 6.40 4.43
N THR A 150 14.26 5.42 4.05
CA THR A 150 14.64 5.32 2.64
C THR A 150 13.62 4.48 1.86
N GLU A 151 12.97 5.09 0.87
CA GLU A 151 12.07 4.50 -0.14
C GLU A 151 12.76 3.44 -1.03
N LYS A 152 13.51 2.52 -0.45
CA LYS A 152 14.09 1.39 -1.19
C LYS A 152 13.04 0.31 -1.34
N LYS A 153 13.00 -0.29 -2.53
CA LYS A 153 12.29 -1.55 -2.74
C LYS A 153 13.06 -2.62 -1.97
N ILE A 154 12.42 -3.26 -1.00
CA ILE A 154 13.01 -4.35 -0.21
C ILE A 154 12.25 -5.62 -0.58
N SER A 155 13.00 -6.69 -0.87
CA SER A 155 12.42 -8.00 -1.16
C SER A 155 12.98 -9.01 -0.16
N LEU A 156 12.08 -9.79 0.44
CA LEU A 156 12.43 -10.91 1.31
C LEU A 156 11.74 -12.17 0.82
N LYS A 157 12.42 -13.30 0.94
CA LYS A 157 11.89 -14.63 0.64
C LYS A 157 11.90 -15.42 1.92
N PHE A 158 10.77 -16.04 2.24
CA PHE A 158 10.62 -16.90 3.40
C PHE A 158 10.13 -18.27 2.95
N ASP A 159 10.72 -19.28 3.56
CA ASP A 159 10.26 -20.66 3.43
C ASP A 159 9.17 -20.86 4.48
N PHE A 160 8.01 -21.32 4.03
CA PHE A 160 6.82 -21.49 4.85
C PHE A 160 6.44 -22.96 4.90
N PRO A 161 7.08 -23.73 5.80
CA PRO A 161 6.79 -25.14 6.00
C PRO A 161 5.44 -25.33 6.70
N MET A 162 4.68 -26.31 6.23
CA MET A 162 3.34 -26.65 6.69
C MET A 162 3.24 -28.14 6.97
N ILE A 163 2.54 -28.50 8.04
CA ILE A 163 2.20 -29.88 8.41
C ILE A 163 0.68 -30.05 8.36
N ILE A 164 0.24 -31.24 7.98
CA ILE A 164 -1.15 -31.64 8.08
C ILE A 164 -1.49 -32.27 9.41
N TYR A 165 -2.71 -31.96 9.85
CA TYR A 165 -3.40 -32.62 10.94
C TYR A 165 -4.71 -33.22 10.40
N GLY A 166 -4.79 -34.55 10.33
CA GLY A 166 -5.99 -35.26 9.85
C GLY A 166 -5.72 -36.69 9.42
N GLU A 167 -6.79 -37.43 9.12
CA GLU A 167 -6.73 -38.82 8.63
C GLU A 167 -6.10 -38.89 7.23
N GLU A 168 -5.19 -39.85 7.04
CA GLU A 168 -4.57 -40.15 5.76
C GLU A 168 -5.61 -40.69 4.76
N GLY A 169 -5.50 -40.30 3.48
CA GLY A 169 -6.31 -40.87 2.38
C GLY A 169 -7.57 -40.10 2.00
N ILE A 170 -7.85 -38.95 2.61
CA ILE A 170 -8.94 -38.06 2.17
C ILE A 170 -8.38 -37.01 1.22
N GLU A 171 -8.78 -37.05 -0.06
CA GLU A 171 -8.47 -35.99 -1.02
C GLU A 171 -9.16 -34.68 -0.63
N ARG A 172 -8.38 -33.64 -0.42
CA ARG A 172 -8.81 -32.30 -0.05
C ARG A 172 -8.05 -31.30 -0.91
N GLU A 173 -8.79 -30.37 -1.50
CA GLU A 173 -8.23 -29.20 -2.17
C GLU A 173 -8.69 -27.95 -1.42
N PHE A 174 -7.76 -27.07 -1.10
CA PHE A 174 -8.08 -25.77 -0.52
C PHE A 174 -7.22 -24.68 -1.12
N GLU A 175 -7.87 -23.59 -1.51
CA GLU A 175 -7.20 -22.39 -2.01
C GLU A 175 -6.97 -21.42 -0.86
N VAL A 176 -5.70 -21.15 -0.59
CA VAL A 176 -5.25 -20.23 0.44
C VAL A 176 -5.13 -18.84 -0.15
N GLY A 177 -5.95 -17.93 0.37
CA GLY A 177 -5.88 -16.51 0.08
C GLY A 177 -4.89 -15.80 1.00
N ILE A 178 -4.14 -14.86 0.42
CA ILE A 178 -3.31 -13.90 1.15
C ILE A 178 -4.05 -12.56 1.16
N ARG A 179 -4.27 -11.97 2.33
CA ARG A 179 -5.04 -10.72 2.46
C ARG A 179 -4.31 -9.69 3.31
N LEU A 180 -4.58 -8.42 3.08
CA LEU A 180 -4.11 -7.34 3.95
C LEU A 180 -5.16 -7.07 5.04
N ASP A 181 -4.75 -7.01 6.30
CA ASP A 181 -5.64 -6.60 7.38
C ASP A 181 -5.91 -5.08 7.32
N ARG A 182 -7.11 -4.71 6.89
CA ARG A 182 -7.52 -3.30 6.76
C ARG A 182 -8.11 -2.71 8.03
N LYS A 183 -8.42 -3.50 9.07
CA LYS A 183 -9.17 -3.03 10.25
C LYS A 183 -8.42 -1.97 11.07
N LYS A 184 -7.09 -1.96 11.05
CA LYS A 184 -6.25 -0.99 11.79
C LYS A 184 -5.71 0.16 10.91
N LEU A 185 -6.14 0.27 9.65
CA LEU A 185 -5.47 1.09 8.63
C LEU A 185 -6.28 2.29 8.14
N PHE A 186 -7.02 3.02 8.99
CA PHE A 186 -7.97 4.05 8.54
C PHE A 186 -7.38 5.11 7.59
N LEU A 187 -6.11 5.49 7.73
CA LEU A 187 -5.40 6.39 6.81
C LEU A 187 -4.42 5.68 5.88
N ASN A 188 -3.73 4.65 6.38
CA ASN A 188 -2.71 3.94 5.61
C ASN A 188 -3.29 2.99 4.55
N SER A 189 -4.55 2.52 4.69
CA SER A 189 -5.15 1.62 3.68
C SER A 189 -5.47 2.35 2.38
N PHE A 190 -5.78 3.65 2.44
CA PHE A 190 -6.09 4.44 1.25
C PHE A 190 -4.88 4.63 0.35
N PHE A 191 -3.69 4.69 0.93
CA PHE A 191 -2.43 4.89 0.20
C PHE A 191 -1.60 3.60 0.08
N CYS A 192 -2.15 2.46 0.51
CA CYS A 192 -1.51 1.16 0.38
C CYS A 192 -2.06 0.41 -0.84
N THR A 193 -1.20 0.18 -1.84
CA THR A 193 -1.50 -0.77 -2.92
C THR A 193 -1.04 -2.15 -2.47
N PHE A 194 -1.97 -3.09 -2.31
CA PHE A 194 -1.68 -4.48 -1.98
C PHE A 194 -1.91 -5.38 -3.19
N LYS A 195 -0.92 -6.21 -3.50
CA LYS A 195 -1.02 -7.27 -4.51
C LYS A 195 -0.65 -8.61 -3.89
N SER A 196 -1.37 -9.64 -4.27
CA SER A 196 -1.02 -11.01 -3.91
C SER A 196 -1.63 -11.99 -4.88
N ASN A 197 -1.02 -13.15 -4.99
CA ASN A 197 -1.68 -14.33 -5.54
C ASN A 197 -2.26 -15.20 -4.42
N SER A 198 -2.97 -16.25 -4.83
CA SER A 198 -3.37 -17.37 -3.98
C SER A 198 -2.53 -18.59 -4.31
N PHE A 199 -2.63 -19.63 -3.49
CA PHE A 199 -2.07 -20.93 -3.80
C PHE A 199 -3.02 -22.04 -3.38
N LYS A 200 -2.91 -23.19 -4.02
CA LYS A 200 -3.75 -24.36 -3.73
C LYS A 200 -2.93 -25.38 -2.97
N ILE A 201 -3.57 -26.07 -2.04
CA ILE A 201 -2.98 -27.20 -1.32
C ILE A 201 -3.83 -28.43 -1.63
N LYS A 202 -3.17 -29.52 -2.05
CA LYS A 202 -3.78 -30.80 -2.40
C LYS A 202 -3.13 -31.94 -1.63
N THR A 203 -3.93 -32.67 -0.86
CA THR A 203 -3.59 -33.94 -0.19
C THR A 203 -3.78 -35.13 -1.10
#